data_AF-A0A4Q4D306-F1
#
_entry.id   AF-A0A4Q4D306-F1
#
_cell.length_a   1.000
_cell.length_b   1.000
_cell.length_c   1.000
_cell.angle_alpha   90.00
_cell.angle_beta   90.00
_cell.angle_gamma   90.00
#
_symmetry.space_group_name_H-M   'P 1'
#
loop_
_entity.id
_entity.type
_entity.pdbx_description
1 polymer ?
#
loop_
_entity_poly.entity_id
_entity_poly.type
_entity_poly.pdbx_seq_one_letter_code
_entity_poly.pdbx_strand_id
1 'polypeptide(L)'
;MSTFSRALAVVSTAVVMVVASSTAALADAPSTWEPAPEKSTLSILGLLVGAPAVLFVLIALFSVVVSRKNYVPPAPSTDIEKAPAHH
;
A
#
# COMPACT_ATOMS: atom_id res chain seq x y z
N MET A 1 18.49 -4.12 -9.13
CA MET A 1 17.08 -4.09 -9.58
C MET A 1 16.66 -2.65 -9.80
N SER A 2 16.27 -2.27 -11.02
CA SER A 2 15.81 -0.89 -11.26
C SER A 2 14.45 -0.67 -10.57
N THR A 3 14.15 0.59 -10.24
CA THR A 3 12.88 1.00 -9.62
C THR A 3 11.66 0.52 -10.44
N PHE A 4 11.82 0.44 -11.76
CA PHE A 4 10.81 -0.05 -12.69
C PHE A 4 10.48 -1.53 -12.46
N SER A 5 11.48 -2.41 -12.32
CA SER A 5 11.25 -3.84 -12.05
C SER A 5 10.55 -4.07 -10.71
N ARG A 6 10.84 -3.24 -9.70
CA ARG A 6 10.16 -3.32 -8.39
C ARG A 6 8.70 -2.89 -8.51
N ALA A 7 8.41 -1.78 -9.22
CA ALA A 7 7.05 -1.32 -9.45
C ALA A 7 6.22 -2.37 -10.21
N LEU A 8 6.78 -2.97 -11.26
CA LEU A 8 6.09 -4.01 -12.04
C LEU A 8 5.78 -5.25 -11.19
N ALA A 9 6.70 -5.67 -10.33
CA ALA A 9 6.49 -6.80 -9.41
C ALA A 9 5.35 -6.52 -8.41
N VAL A 10 5.32 -5.31 -7.84
CA VAL A 10 4.25 -4.91 -6.90
C VAL A 10 2.90 -4.86 -7.59
N VAL A 11 2.82 -4.23 -8.77
CA VAL A 11 1.56 -4.09 -9.53
C VAL A 11 1.05 -5.46 -9.98
N SER A 12 1.90 -6.32 -10.54
CA SER A 12 1.49 -7.67 -10.97
C SER A 12 0.99 -8.52 -9.80
N THR A 13 1.67 -8.48 -8.65
CA THR A 13 1.24 -9.21 -7.46
C THR A 13 -0.12 -8.71 -6.95
N ALA A 14 -0.34 -7.40 -6.94
CA ALA A 14 -1.61 -6.81 -6.54
C ALA A 14 -2.75 -7.24 -7.48
N VAL A 15 -2.51 -7.23 -8.79
CA VAL A 15 -3.49 -7.70 -9.78
C VAL A 15 -3.84 -9.17 -9.56
N VAL A 16 -2.85 -10.03 -9.37
CA VAL A 16 -3.08 -11.47 -9.11
C VAL A 16 -3.90 -11.67 -7.82
N MET A 17 -3.60 -10.94 -6.75
CA MET A 17 -4.36 -10.99 -5.49
C MET A 17 -5.83 -10.56 -5.68
N VAL A 18 -6.08 -9.49 -6.44
CA VAL A 18 -7.45 -9.03 -6.74
C VAL A 18 -8.22 -10.09 -7.53
N VAL A 19 -7.60 -10.68 -8.56
CA VAL A 19 -8.23 -11.73 -9.35
C VAL A 19 -8.51 -12.97 -8.50
N ALA A 20 -7.53 -13.43 -7.71
CA ALA A 20 -7.70 -14.63 -6.87
C ALA A 20 -8.79 -14.46 -5.80
N SER A 21 -8.90 -13.28 -5.20
CA SER A 21 -9.89 -12.98 -4.15
C SER A 21 -11.30 -12.68 -4.69
N SER A 22 -11.45 -12.38 -5.99
CA SER A 22 -12.75 -12.05 -6.60
C SER A 22 -13.75 -13.23 -6.67
N THR A 23 -13.28 -14.47 -6.48
CA THR A 23 -14.09 -15.69 -6.60
C THR A 23 -15.28 -15.74 -5.63
N ALA A 24 -15.16 -15.15 -4.44
CA ALA A 24 -16.25 -15.09 -3.46
C ALA A 24 -17.40 -14.15 -3.88
N ALA A 25 -17.14 -13.16 -4.74
CA ALA A 25 -18.14 -12.21 -5.21
C ALA A 25 -18.98 -12.73 -6.40
N LEU A 26 -18.55 -13.84 -7.02
CA LEU A 26 -19.23 -14.52 -8.12
C LEU A 26 -20.09 -15.72 -7.66
N ALA A 27 -20.06 -16.05 -6.36
CA ALA A 27 -20.93 -17.08 -5.81
C ALA A 27 -22.38 -16.58 -5.85
N ASP A 28 -23.25 -17.37 -6.48
CA ASP A 28 -24.68 -17.07 -6.55
C ASP A 28 -25.28 -17.04 -5.14
N ALA A 29 -26.20 -16.12 -4.89
CA ALA A 29 -26.81 -16.00 -3.56
C ALA A 29 -27.69 -17.24 -3.27
N PRO A 30 -27.76 -17.72 -2.01
CA PRO A 30 -28.68 -18.80 -1.64
C PRO A 30 -30.12 -18.44 -2.03
N SER A 31 -30.84 -19.40 -2.62
CA SER A 31 -32.23 -19.20 -3.06
C SER A 31 -33.22 -18.84 -1.94
N THR A 32 -32.79 -18.93 -0.68
CA THR A 32 -33.52 -18.52 0.53
C THR A 32 -33.33 -17.05 0.90
N TRP A 33 -32.44 -16.31 0.24
CA TRP A 33 -32.20 -14.90 0.52
C TRP A 33 -33.06 -14.00 -0.39
N GLU A 34 -33.54 -12.89 0.17
CA GLU A 34 -34.21 -11.85 -0.59
C GLU A 34 -33.28 -11.41 -1.74
N PRO A 35 -33.75 -11.29 -2.99
CA PRO A 35 -32.91 -10.84 -4.09
C PRO A 35 -32.34 -9.47 -3.76
N ALA A 36 -31.02 -9.37 -3.77
CA ALA A 36 -30.34 -8.10 -3.59
C ALA A 36 -30.79 -7.14 -4.71
N PRO A 37 -30.98 -5.85 -4.41
CA PRO A 37 -31.32 -4.87 -5.45
C PRO A 37 -30.23 -4.89 -6.52
N GLU A 38 -30.63 -4.93 -7.79
CA GLU A 38 -29.69 -4.90 -8.92
C GLU A 38 -28.80 -3.66 -8.79
N LYS A 39 -27.51 -3.90 -8.53
CA LYS A 39 -26.50 -2.83 -8.51
C LYS A 39 -25.98 -2.65 -9.92
N SER A 40 -25.91 -1.39 -10.35
CA SER A 40 -25.26 -1.05 -11.61
C SER A 40 -23.81 -1.55 -11.63
N THR A 41 -23.41 -2.23 -12.71
CA THR A 41 -22.04 -2.70 -12.94
C THR A 41 -21.03 -1.57 -12.83
N LEU A 42 -21.41 -0.34 -13.23
CA LEU A 42 -20.59 0.85 -13.08
C LEU A 42 -20.33 1.19 -11.61
N SER A 43 -21.34 1.03 -10.74
CA SER A 43 -21.19 1.24 -9.30
C SER A 43 -20.27 0.19 -8.67
N ILE A 44 -20.35 -1.05 -9.13
CA ILE A 44 -19.47 -2.14 -8.66
C ILE A 44 -18.02 -1.86 -9.09
N LEU A 45 -17.78 -1.51 -10.35
CA LEU A 45 -16.46 -1.12 -10.86
C LEU A 45 -15.89 0.11 -10.13
N GLY A 46 -16.74 1.10 -9.88
CA GLY A 46 -16.38 2.29 -9.11
C GLY A 46 -15.95 1.96 -7.68
N LEU A 47 -16.60 0.98 -7.03
CA LEU A 47 -16.22 0.54 -5.69
C LEU A 47 -14.95 -0.31 -5.71
N LEU A 48 -14.84 -1.24 -6.65
CA LEU A 48 -13.72 -2.18 -6.76
C LEU A 48 -12.42 -1.48 -7.18
N VAL A 49 -12.47 -0.52 -8.09
CA VAL A 49 -11.28 0.17 -8.62
C VAL A 49 -11.13 1.56 -8.00
N GLY A 50 -12.24 2.30 -7.83
CA GLY A 50 -12.22 3.66 -7.32
C GLY A 50 -11.83 3.73 -5.84
N ALA A 51 -12.32 2.83 -4.98
CA ALA A 51 -11.94 2.86 -3.57
C ALA A 51 -10.44 2.59 -3.35
N PRO A 52 -9.82 1.55 -3.98
CA PRO A 52 -8.36 1.38 -3.91
C PRO A 52 -7.58 2.53 -4.53
N ALA A 53 -8.05 3.12 -5.64
CA ALA A 53 -7.37 4.26 -6.27
C ALA A 53 -7.36 5.49 -5.35
N VAL A 54 -8.49 5.81 -4.71
CA VAL A 54 -8.57 6.90 -3.73
C VAL A 54 -7.65 6.63 -2.55
N LEU A 55 -7.67 5.41 -2.01
CA LEU A 55 -6.78 5.03 -0.91
C LEU A 55 -5.30 5.16 -1.29
N PHE A 56 -4.92 4.72 -2.49
CA PHE A 56 -3.57 4.86 -3.01
C PHE A 56 -3.12 6.33 -3.06
N VAL A 57 -3.98 7.22 -3.56
CA VAL A 57 -3.68 8.66 -3.61
C VAL A 57 -3.50 9.23 -2.21
N LEU A 58 -4.35 8.86 -1.25
CA LEU A 58 -4.22 9.30 0.15
C LEU A 58 -2.90 8.84 0.78
N ILE A 59 -2.53 7.58 0.57
CA ILE A 59 -1.25 7.03 1.07
C ILE A 59 -0.06 7.74 0.41
N ALA A 60 -0.12 7.98 -0.90
CA ALA A 60 0.93 8.68 -1.62
C ALA A 60 1.13 10.12 -1.10
N LEU A 61 0.04 10.86 -0.90
CA LEU A 61 0.07 12.19 -0.30
C LEU A 61 0.66 12.17 1.11
N PHE A 62 0.23 11.23 1.95
CA PHE A 62 0.75 11.07 3.29
C PHE A 62 2.25 10.76 3.29
N SER A 63 2.70 9.88 2.39
CA SER A 63 4.12 9.56 2.22
C SER A 63 4.96 10.79 1.87
N VAL A 64 4.48 11.67 0.99
CA VAL A 64 5.19 12.90 0.61
C VAL A 64 5.30 13.88 1.78
N VAL A 65 4.27 13.96 2.62
CA VAL A 65 4.28 14.85 3.80
C VAL A 65 5.23 14.32 4.87
N VAL A 66 5.21 13.01 5.13
CA VAL A 66 6.04 12.37 6.16
C VAL A 66 7.51 12.32 5.75
N SER A 67 7.81 12.09 4.46
CA SER A 67 9.21 11.97 4.00
C SER A 67 10.06 13.23 4.23
N ARG A 68 9.43 14.39 4.42
CA ARG A 68 10.11 15.67 4.67
C ARG A 68 10.55 15.86 6.13
N LYS A 69 10.07 15.06 7.06
CA LYS A 69 10.34 15.21 8.51
C LYS A 69 11.22 14.09 9.08
N ASN A 70 11.90 13.32 8.24
CA ASN A 70 12.76 12.25 8.71
C ASN A 70 14.01 12.80 9.41
N TYR A 71 14.20 12.39 10.66
CA TYR A 71 15.44 12.65 11.39
C TYR A 71 16.60 11.96 10.67
N VAL A 72 17.64 12.73 10.34
CA VAL A 72 18.91 12.19 9.86
C VAL A 72 19.86 12.16 11.05
N PRO A 73 20.28 10.97 11.53
CA PRO A 73 21.25 10.92 12.60
C PRO A 73 22.55 11.60 12.15
N PRO A 74 23.16 12.44 13.00
CA PRO A 74 24.46 13.02 12.71
C PRO A 74 25.48 11.90 12.52
N ALA A 75 26.49 12.16 11.66
CA ALA A 75 27.57 11.20 11.46
C ALA A 75 28.22 10.87 12.82
N PRO A 76 28.56 9.59 13.08
CA PRO A 76 29.23 9.22 14.31
C PRO A 76 30.55 9.99 14.44
N SER A 77 30.79 10.62 15.59
CA SER A 77 32.05 11.32 15.85
C SER A 77 33.20 10.30 15.93
N THR A 78 34.34 10.67 15.35
CA THR A 78 35.61 9.94 15.45
C THR A 78 36.50 10.47 16.58
N ASP A 79 35.99 11.39 17.41
CA ASP A 79 36.74 11.94 18.54
C ASP A 79 36.89 10.85 19.61
N ILE A 80 38.02 10.15 19.56
CA ILE A 80 38.46 9.31 20.66
C ILE A 80 38.92 10.26 21.78
N GLU A 81 38.08 10.45 22.78
CA GLU A 81 38.44 11.18 23.99
C GLU A 81 39.65 10.51 24.64
N LYS A 82 40.81 11.18 24.59
CA LYS A 82 42.06 10.64 25.10
C LYS A 82 41.95 10.57 26.63
N ALA A 83 41.86 9.36 27.17
CA ALA A 83 41.78 9.14 28.61
C ALA A 83 42.92 9.89 29.33
N PRO A 84 42.64 10.59 30.46
CA PRO A 84 43.67 11.31 31.20
C PRO A 84 44.74 10.32 31.66
N ALA A 85 46.00 10.64 31.35
CA ALA A 85 47.14 9.86 31.81
C ALA A 85 47.24 10.01 33.34
N HIS A 86 46.99 8.92 34.08
CA HIS A 86 47.30 8.86 35.50
C HIS A 86 48.82 8.75 35.66
N HIS A 87 49.40 9.77 36.30
CA HIS A 87 50.79 9.80 36.76
C HIS A 87 50.97 8.98 38.04
#